data_AF-C1DW16-F1
#
_entry.id   AF-C1DW16-F1
#
_cell.length_a   1.000
_cell.length_b   1.000
_cell.length_c   1.000
_cell.angle_alpha   90.00
_cell.angle_beta   90.00
_cell.angle_gamma   90.00
#
_symmetry.space_group_name_H-M   'P 1'
#
loop_
_entity.id
_entity.type
_entity.pdbx_description
1 polymer ?
#
loop_
_entity_poly.entity_id
_entity_poly.type
_entity_poly.pdbx_seq_one_letter_code
_entity_poly.pdbx_strand_id
1 'polypeptide(L)'
;MEINRINSYFDLKSIQEAKTPEEVAKNFQTIFLSMLVKEMRKTIPQFSSNDFGSRMYLDMFDMQLAQVMADSDQLGLKDYILNAIKTYTQNQNNKG
;
A
#
# COMPACT_ATOMS: atom_id res chain seq x y z
N MET A 1 18.62 -16.64 5.21
CA MET A 1 17.17 -16.50 5.46
C MET A 1 16.89 -15.01 5.49
N GLU A 2 16.36 -14.44 4.41
CA GLU A 2 16.01 -13.02 4.40
C GLU A 2 14.75 -12.83 5.24
N ILE A 3 14.85 -11.97 6.25
CA ILE A 3 13.69 -11.60 7.08
C ILE A 3 12.92 -10.56 6.28
N ASN A 4 11.75 -10.94 5.74
CA ASN A 4 10.85 -9.99 5.09
C ASN A 4 10.43 -8.94 6.12
N ARG A 5 10.81 -7.67 5.89
CA ARG A 5 10.43 -6.56 6.76
C ARG A 5 8.93 -6.33 6.64
N ILE A 6 8.27 -6.17 7.78
CA ILE A 6 6.87 -5.76 7.83
C ILE A 6 6.84 -4.24 7.63
N ASN A 7 6.39 -3.80 6.46
CA ASN A 7 6.22 -2.38 6.18
C ASN A 7 4.92 -1.91 6.82
N SER A 8 5.01 -0.95 7.75
CA SER A 8 3.85 -0.40 8.45
C SER A 8 3.01 0.49 7.53
N TYR A 9 1.67 0.47 7.70
CA TYR A 9 0.72 1.38 7.05
C TYR A 9 1.14 2.85 7.11
N PHE A 10 1.83 3.23 8.19
CA PHE A 10 2.27 4.59 8.48
C PHE A 10 3.79 4.70 8.48
N ASP A 11 4.50 3.93 7.66
CA ASP A 11 5.90 4.25 7.38
C ASP A 11 6.00 5.54 6.54
N LEU A 12 5.56 6.64 7.14
CA LEU A 12 5.61 7.99 6.59
C LEU A 12 7.06 8.41 6.36
N LYS A 13 8.00 7.82 7.09
CA LYS A 13 9.42 8.01 6.88
C LYS A 13 9.83 7.47 5.52
N SER A 14 9.44 6.25 5.15
CA SER A 14 9.70 5.71 3.80
C SER A 14 9.08 6.56 2.68
N ILE A 15 7.93 7.20 2.92
CA ILE A 15 7.29 8.10 1.96
C ILE A 15 8.05 9.43 1.86
N GLN A 16 8.48 9.99 2.99
CA GLN A 16 9.25 11.24 3.04
C GLN A 16 10.66 11.07 2.48
N GLU A 17 11.25 9.90 2.65
CA GLU A 17 12.57 9.54 2.12
C GLU A 17 12.52 9.06 0.67
N ALA A 18 11.32 8.85 0.09
CA ALA A 18 11.17 8.48 -1.31
C ALA A 18 11.75 9.58 -2.20
N LYS A 19 12.74 9.22 -3.02
CA LYS A 19 13.50 10.17 -3.84
C LYS A 19 12.98 10.24 -5.26
N THR A 20 12.17 9.27 -5.67
CA THR A 20 11.66 9.15 -7.04
C THR A 20 10.12 9.06 -7.07
N PRO A 21 9.46 9.60 -8.11
CA PRO A 21 8.03 9.41 -8.34
C PRO A 21 7.61 7.94 -8.39
N GLU A 22 8.49 7.06 -8.88
CA GLU A 22 8.29 5.62 -8.94
C GLU A 22 8.20 4.99 -7.54
N GLU A 23 9.10 5.36 -6.62
CA GLU A 23 9.05 4.91 -5.22
C GLU A 23 7.78 5.41 -4.52
N VAL A 24 7.39 6.67 -4.76
CA VAL A 24 6.14 7.24 -4.22
C VAL A 24 4.93 6.46 -4.73
N ALA A 25 4.88 6.17 -6.03
CA ALA A 25 3.79 5.42 -6.63
C ALA A 25 3.70 3.98 -6.08
N LYS A 26 4.84 3.31 -5.89
CA LYS A 26 4.91 1.96 -5.28
C LYS A 26 4.42 1.98 -3.83
N ASN A 27 4.86 2.95 -3.03
CA ASN A 27 4.45 3.08 -1.64
C ASN A 27 2.94 3.34 -1.54
N PHE A 28 2.40 4.19 -2.41
CA PHE A 28 0.98 4.48 -2.43
C PHE A 28 0.13 3.27 -2.87
N GLN A 29 0.57 2.51 -3.88
CA GLN A 29 -0.08 1.23 -4.24
C GLN A 29 -0.16 0.30 -3.04
N THR A 30 0.93 0.14 -2.29
CA THR A 30 0.99 -0.75 -1.13
C THR A 30 -0.04 -0.33 -0.06
N ILE A 31 -0.11 0.96 0.27
CA ILE A 31 -1.09 1.50 1.22
C ILE A 31 -2.52 1.26 0.74
N PHE A 32 -2.78 1.54 -0.54
CA PHE A 32 -4.10 1.34 -1.12
C PHE A 32 -4.54 -0.12 -1.06
N LEU A 33 -3.66 -1.05 -1.44
CA LEU A 33 -3.96 -2.48 -1.38
C LEU A 33 -4.20 -2.95 0.04
N SER A 34 -3.46 -2.42 0.99
CA SER A 34 -3.64 -2.78 2.40
C SER A 34 -5.00 -2.30 2.93
N MET A 35 -5.45 -1.11 2.51
CA MET A 35 -6.83 -0.66 2.79
C MET A 35 -7.87 -1.55 2.10
N LEU A 36 -7.66 -1.87 0.83
CA LEU A 36 -8.58 -2.70 0.04
C LEU A 36 -8.76 -4.10 0.64
N VAL A 37 -7.65 -4.78 0.97
CA VAL A 37 -7.66 -6.09 1.63
C VAL A 37 -8.38 -6.02 2.97
N LYS A 38 -8.13 -4.97 3.76
CA LYS A 38 -8.81 -4.74 5.03
C LYS A 38 -10.33 -4.56 4.86
N GLU A 39 -10.76 -3.77 3.88
CA GLU A 39 -12.19 -3.60 3.59
C GLU A 39 -12.83 -4.89 3.06
N MET A 40 -12.13 -5.65 2.22
CA MET A 40 -12.57 -6.99 1.79
C MET A 40 -12.73 -7.95 2.98
N ARG A 41 -11.81 -7.95 3.93
CA ARG A 41 -11.95 -8.78 5.14
C ARG A 41 -13.20 -8.42 5.95
N LYS A 42 -13.55 -7.13 6.04
CA LYS A 42 -14.76 -6.68 6.74
C LYS A 42 -16.05 -7.20 6.12
N THR A 43 -16.05 -7.59 4.84
CA THR A 43 -17.24 -8.18 4.20
C THR A 43 -17.47 -9.64 4.61
N ILE A 44 -16.49 -10.30 5.23
CA ILE A 44 -16.61 -11.67 5.72
C ILE A 44 -17.32 -11.64 7.09
N PRO A 45 -18.43 -12.38 7.28
CA PRO A 45 -19.09 -12.46 8.58
C PRO A 45 -18.11 -12.95 9.65
N GLN A 46 -18.02 -12.22 10.77
CA GLN A 46 -17.11 -12.58 11.87
C GLN A 46 -17.69 -13.76 12.65
N PHE A 47 -17.08 -14.95 12.51
CA PHE A 47 -17.58 -16.19 13.13
C PHE A 47 -17.02 -16.47 14.54
N SER A 48 -16.06 -15.69 15.07
CA SER A 48 -15.50 -15.92 16.40
C SER A 48 -15.33 -14.64 17.23
N SER A 49 -15.22 -14.82 18.55
CA SER A 49 -14.84 -13.78 19.51
C SER A 49 -13.62 -13.01 18.99
N ASN A 50 -13.87 -11.73 18.74
CA ASN A 50 -12.95 -10.78 18.17
C ASN A 50 -11.93 -10.38 19.26
N ASP A 51 -11.04 -11.31 19.62
CA ASP A 51 -10.00 -11.07 20.62
C ASP A 51 -8.91 -10.16 20.03
N PHE A 52 -8.29 -9.37 20.90
CA PHE A 52 -7.28 -8.39 20.48
C PHE A 52 -6.12 -9.03 19.71
N GLY A 53 -5.63 -10.19 20.16
CA GLY A 53 -4.55 -10.91 19.49
C GLY A 53 -4.92 -11.34 18.06
N SER A 54 -6.14 -11.87 17.86
CA SER A 54 -6.64 -12.25 16.54
C SER A 54 -6.75 -11.06 15.60
N ARG A 55 -7.23 -9.91 16.09
CA ARG A 55 -7.27 -8.67 15.30
C ARG A 55 -5.88 -8.21 14.88
N MET A 56 -4.94 -8.20 15.82
CA MET A 56 -3.56 -7.79 15.55
C MET A 56 -2.89 -8.71 14.53
N TYR A 57 -3.06 -10.03 14.66
CA TYR A 57 -2.54 -10.99 13.69
C TYR A 57 -3.15 -10.78 12.29
N LEU A 58 -4.47 -10.63 12.20
CA LEU A 58 -5.12 -10.40 10.92
C LEU A 58 -4.70 -9.07 10.29
N ASP A 59 -4.51 -8.01 11.09
CA ASP A 59 -4.00 -6.74 10.60
C ASP A 59 -2.57 -6.88 10.04
N MET A 60 -1.69 -7.63 10.72
CA MET A 60 -0.34 -7.93 10.21
C MET A 60 -0.36 -8.82 8.96
N PHE A 61 -1.28 -9.78 8.90
CA PHE A 61 -1.47 -10.64 7.74
C PHE A 61 -1.94 -9.83 6.52
N ASP A 62 -2.93 -8.96 6.69
CA ASP A 62 -3.43 -8.08 5.64
C ASP A 62 -2.31 -7.20 5.07
N MET A 63 -1.43 -6.67 5.94
CA MET A 63 -0.26 -5.88 5.53
C MET A 63 0.70 -6.68 4.65
N GLN A 64 1.03 -7.90 5.07
CA GLN A 64 1.98 -8.73 4.33
C GLN A 64 1.39 -9.21 3.00
N LEU A 65 0.10 -9.55 2.99
CA LEU A 65 -0.61 -9.88 1.77
C LEU A 65 -0.62 -8.71 0.80
N ALA A 66 -0.92 -7.50 1.27
CA ALA A 66 -0.89 -6.29 0.45
C ALA A 66 0.51 -5.98 -0.10
N GLN A 67 1.57 -6.20 0.69
CA GLN A 67 2.95 -6.04 0.22
C GLN A 67 3.27 -7.01 -0.92
N VAL A 68 2.93 -8.30 -0.77
CA VAL A 68 3.15 -9.31 -1.81
C VAL A 68 2.35 -8.97 -3.08
N MET A 69 1.10 -8.52 -2.92
CA MET A 69 0.28 -8.05 -4.05
C MET A 69 0.89 -6.83 -4.72
N ALA A 70 1.44 -5.89 -3.95
CA ALA A 70 2.11 -4.70 -4.47
C ALA A 70 3.37 -5.07 -5.26
N ASP A 71 4.22 -5.95 -4.73
CA ASP A 71 5.45 -6.40 -5.37
C ASP A 71 5.22 -7.25 -6.63
N SER A 72 4.06 -7.90 -6.75
CA SER A 72 3.70 -8.65 -7.96
C SER A 72 3.47 -7.77 -9.19
N ASP A 73 3.28 -6.46 -9.01
CA ASP A 73 2.98 -5.46 -10.06
C ASP A 73 1.74 -5.77 -10.95
N GLN A 74 0.98 -6.84 -10.69
CA GLN A 74 -0.11 -7.32 -11.56
C GLN A 74 -1.32 -6.39 -11.64
N LEU A 75 -1.48 -5.50 -10.65
CA LEU A 75 -2.65 -4.63 -10.57
C LEU A 75 -2.48 -3.33 -11.37
N GLY A 76 -1.28 -3.04 -11.89
CA GLY A 76 -0.99 -1.85 -12.70
C GLY A 76 -1.19 -0.50 -11.97
N LEU A 77 -1.54 -0.51 -10.68
CA LEU A 77 -1.91 0.68 -9.92
C LEU A 77 -0.73 1.67 -9.79
N LYS A 78 0.49 1.17 -9.59
CA LYS A 78 1.72 1.98 -9.62
C LYS A 78 1.83 2.80 -10.89
N ASP A 79 1.57 2.20 -12.04
CA ASP A 79 1.72 2.88 -13.33
C ASP A 79 0.64 3.96 -13.52
N TYR A 80 -0.59 3.68 -13.08
CA TYR A 80 -1.66 4.69 -13.05
C TYR A 80 -1.28 5.89 -12.17
N ILE A 81 -0.77 5.64 -10.96
CA ILE A 81 -0.37 6.71 -10.03
C ILE A 81 0.83 7.49 -10.60
N LEU A 82 1.82 6.79 -11.14
CA LEU A 82 2.99 7.40 -11.76
C LEU A 82 2.61 8.31 -12.93
N ASN A 83 1.69 7.87 -13.78
CA ASN A 83 1.17 8.67 -14.89
C ASN A 83 0.40 9.91 -14.40
N ALA A 84 -0.37 9.77 -13.32
CA ALA A 84 -1.07 10.91 -12.72
C ALA A 84 -0.09 11.95 -12.15
N ILE A 85 0.97 11.50 -11.45
CA ILE A 85 2.04 12.37 -10.95
C ILE A 85 2.72 13.10 -12.11
N LYS A 86 3.14 12.37 -13.16
CA LYS A 86 3.78 12.95 -14.35
C LYS A 86 2.90 14.01 -15.02
N THR A 87 1.63 13.70 -15.23
CA THR A 87 0.65 14.62 -15.85
C THR A 87 0.48 15.88 -15.01
N TYR A 88 0.37 15.74 -13.68
CA TYR A 88 0.24 16.88 -12.78
C TYR A 88 1.50 17.78 -12.81
N THR A 89 2.70 17.19 -12.74
CA THR A 89 3.96 17.94 -12.80
C THR A 89 4.14 18.66 -14.14
N GLN A 90 3.80 18.02 -15.27
CA GLN A 90 3.84 18.66 -16.59
C GLN A 90 2.90 19.87 -16.68
N ASN A 91 1.68 19.74 -16.17
CA ASN A 91 0.71 20.83 -16.17
C ASN A 91 1.11 22.01 -15.29
N GLN A 92 1.89 21.78 -14.22
CA GLN A 92 2.46 22.86 -13.40
C GLN A 92 3.55 23.62 -14.15
N ASN A 93 4.42 22.92 -14.88
CA ASN A 93 5.49 23.54 -15.66
C ASN A 93 4.97 24.39 -16.83
N ASN A 94 3.80 24.05 -17.39
CA ASN A 94 3.19 24.79 -18.51
C ASN A 94 2.40 26.04 -18.09
N LYS A 95 2.30 26.33 -16.78
CA LYS A 95 1.59 27.50 -16.24
C LYS A 95 2.53 28.60 -15.72
N GLY A 96 3.84 28.41 -15.85
CA GLY A 96 4.87 29.45 -15.65
C GLY A 96 5.41 29.94 -16.98
#